data_AF-A0A7W0Q580-F1
#
_entry.id   AF-A0A7W0Q580-F1
#
_cell.length_a   1.000
_cell.length_b   1.000
_cell.length_c   1.000
_cell.angle_alpha   90.00
_cell.angle_beta   90.00
_cell.angle_gamma   90.00
#
_symmetry.space_group_name_H-M   'P 1'
#
loop_
_entity.id
_entity.type
_entity.pdbx_description
1 polymer ?
#
loop_
_entity_poly.entity_id
_entity_poly.type
_entity_poly.pdbx_seq_one_letter_code
_entity_poly.pdbx_strand_id
1 'polypeptide(L)'
;RLHAVAIEGGPGGGFGTGDHRIHYTVSADGGRSFARPITVSRSDETLPYFFANPSIAVDTRRRWLYIAYVRGGRDARWDLVIAASRNGGQTWSRTRIGDDPACAIHMVPNLALDPTTGKLHLAWYDSRGPEARFAHAVCGPGATRCTQLGRINDIPFAALSTTRDGARSIGDHQALVVDDKRRTLHAVWTQPVAGPDGTITSRIFHARTKLR
;
A
#
# COMPACT_ATOMS: atom_id res chain seq x y z
N ARG A 1 -10.05 -5.69 19.63
CA ARG A 1 -8.83 -6.41 19.18
C ARG A 1 -7.96 -5.42 18.45
N LEU A 2 -6.66 -5.42 18.71
CA LEU A 2 -5.69 -4.61 17.99
C LEU A 2 -4.97 -5.51 16.99
N HIS A 3 -4.98 -5.12 15.72
CA HIS A 3 -4.36 -5.87 14.64
C HIS A 3 -3.09 -5.15 14.20
N ALA A 4 -1.99 -5.87 14.08
CA ALA A 4 -0.71 -5.31 13.66
C ALA A 4 -0.13 -6.11 12.50
N VAL A 5 0.50 -5.37 11.58
CA VAL A 5 1.26 -5.91 10.46
C VAL A 5 2.66 -5.33 10.51
N ALA A 6 3.67 -6.13 10.20
CA ALA A 6 5.05 -5.72 10.15
C ALA A 6 5.78 -6.42 9.00
N ILE A 7 6.88 -5.81 8.55
CA ILE A 7 7.87 -6.48 7.71
C ILE A 7 9.02 -6.94 8.61
N GLU A 8 9.32 -8.24 8.57
CA GLU A 8 10.52 -8.79 9.18
C GLU A 8 11.68 -8.63 8.19
N GLY A 9 12.70 -7.89 8.61
CA GLY A 9 13.97 -7.77 7.90
C GLY A 9 14.84 -8.98 8.24
N GLY A 10 15.20 -9.80 7.25
CA GLY A 10 16.09 -10.93 7.44
C GLY A 10 17.55 -10.45 7.58
N PRO A 11 18.47 -11.35 7.99
CA PRO A 11 19.85 -10.99 8.29
C PRO A 11 20.64 -10.52 7.05
N GLY A 12 20.12 -10.76 5.84
CA GLY A 12 20.79 -10.42 4.59
C GLY A 12 20.85 -8.92 4.29
N GLY A 13 20.01 -8.09 4.93
CA GLY A 13 20.04 -6.61 4.87
C GLY A 13 19.93 -5.96 3.49
N GLY A 14 19.86 -6.74 2.41
CA GLY A 14 19.91 -6.27 1.04
C GLY A 14 18.54 -5.92 0.49
N PHE A 15 18.48 -4.96 -0.43
CA PHE A 15 17.27 -4.70 -1.19
C PHE A 15 16.86 -5.95 -2.01
N GLY A 16 15.59 -6.33 -1.88
CA GLY A 16 15.02 -7.45 -2.62
C GLY A 16 15.66 -8.79 -2.27
N THR A 17 15.97 -9.03 -0.99
CA THR A 17 16.35 -10.36 -0.50
C THR A 17 15.10 -11.22 -0.28
N GLY A 18 15.24 -12.52 -0.53
CA GLY A 18 14.16 -13.50 -0.37
C GLY A 18 13.89 -13.90 1.07
N ASP A 19 14.54 -13.27 2.05
CA ASP A 19 14.40 -13.54 3.50
C ASP A 19 13.42 -12.60 4.20
N HIS A 20 13.00 -11.50 3.56
CA HIS A 20 11.98 -10.61 4.09
C HIS A 20 10.60 -11.24 4.12
N ARG A 21 9.83 -10.96 5.17
CA ARG A 21 8.48 -11.52 5.33
C ARG A 21 7.48 -10.49 5.85
N ILE A 22 6.23 -10.59 5.39
CA ILE A 22 5.12 -9.85 6.01
C ILE A 22 4.55 -10.71 7.13
N HIS A 23 4.52 -10.16 8.34
CA HIS A 23 3.97 -10.80 9.51
C HIS A 23 2.70 -10.09 9.98
N TYR A 24 1.75 -10.88 10.45
CA TYR A 24 0.55 -10.40 11.13
C TYR A 24 0.48 -10.95 12.54
N THR A 25 0.06 -10.10 13.48
CA THR A 25 -0.32 -10.52 14.82
C THR A 25 -1.55 -9.75 15.31
N VAL A 26 -2.16 -10.25 16.37
CA VAL A 26 -3.34 -9.66 17.00
C VAL A 26 -3.17 -9.67 18.51
N SER A 27 -3.61 -8.58 19.13
CA SER A 27 -3.78 -8.46 20.56
C SER A 27 -5.27 -8.49 20.92
N ALA A 28 -5.60 -9.29 21.91
CA ALA A 28 -6.94 -9.37 22.50
C ALA A 28 -7.13 -8.41 23.70
N ASP A 29 -6.04 -7.87 24.25
CA ASP A 29 -6.00 -7.18 25.55
C ASP A 29 -5.62 -5.68 25.46
N GLY A 30 -5.82 -5.09 24.28
CA GLY A 30 -5.58 -3.66 24.04
C GLY A 30 -4.11 -3.32 23.79
N GLY A 31 -3.30 -4.29 23.36
CA GLY A 31 -1.89 -4.11 23.02
C GLY A 31 -0.92 -4.45 24.16
N ARG A 32 -1.39 -5.02 25.28
CA ARG A 32 -0.51 -5.45 26.39
C ARG A 32 0.29 -6.69 26.00
N SER A 33 -0.34 -7.61 25.27
CA SER A 33 0.31 -8.78 24.70
C SER A 33 -0.19 -9.06 23.28
N PHE A 34 0.65 -9.69 22.48
CA PHE A 34 0.35 -10.09 21.11
C PHE A 34 0.50 -11.60 20.96
N ALA A 35 -0.38 -12.20 20.16
CA ALA A 35 -0.24 -13.59 19.77
C ALA A 35 1.08 -13.81 19.00
N ARG A 36 1.50 -15.07 18.91
CA ARG A 36 2.63 -15.44 18.03
C ARG A 36 2.34 -14.96 16.60
N PRO A 37 3.26 -14.20 15.96
CA PRO A 37 3.05 -13.73 14.60
C PRO A 37 2.94 -14.89 13.62
N ILE A 38 2.13 -14.70 12.58
CA ILE A 38 2.05 -15.60 11.43
C ILE A 38 2.57 -14.89 10.18
N THR A 39 3.16 -15.66 9.27
CA THR A 39 3.64 -15.13 7.99
C THR A 39 2.49 -15.03 6.99
N VAL A 40 2.27 -13.82 6.47
CA VAL A 40 1.25 -13.47 5.47
C VAL A 40 1.82 -13.45 4.06
N SER A 41 3.10 -13.11 3.87
CA SER A 41 3.73 -13.28 2.55
C SER A 41 3.93 -14.77 2.22
N ARG A 42 4.20 -15.11 0.96
CA ARG A 42 4.62 -16.47 0.60
C ARG A 42 6.13 -16.64 0.77
N SER A 43 6.58 -17.89 0.82
CA SER A 43 8.01 -18.23 0.94
C SER A 43 8.81 -17.96 -0.34
N ASP A 44 8.15 -18.00 -1.50
CA ASP A 44 8.73 -17.70 -2.82
C ASP A 44 8.65 -16.20 -3.18
N GLU A 45 8.08 -15.38 -2.30
CA GLU A 45 8.05 -13.93 -2.48
C GLU A 45 9.35 -13.30 -2.02
N THR A 46 9.92 -12.47 -2.89
CA THR A 46 10.93 -11.48 -2.52
C THR A 46 10.19 -10.19 -2.16
N LEU A 47 10.60 -9.52 -1.08
CA LEU A 47 9.99 -8.26 -0.66
C LEU A 47 11.07 -7.18 -0.57
N PRO A 48 10.85 -5.98 -1.12
CA PRO A 48 11.69 -4.85 -0.79
C PRO A 48 11.40 -4.43 0.66
N TYR A 49 12.45 -4.14 1.44
CA TYR A 49 12.25 -3.67 2.82
C TYR A 49 11.73 -2.23 2.83
N PHE A 50 12.42 -1.34 2.10
CA PHE A 50 12.03 0.05 1.95
C PHE A 50 10.91 0.20 0.93
N PHE A 51 10.04 1.17 1.16
CA PHE A 51 8.90 1.51 0.29
C PHE A 51 7.83 0.41 0.17
N ALA A 52 7.92 -0.67 0.95
CA ALA A 52 6.89 -1.70 1.02
C ALA A 52 5.77 -1.39 2.01
N ASN A 53 6.06 -0.59 3.03
CA ASN A 53 5.20 -0.11 4.13
C ASN A 53 3.84 -0.82 4.17
N PRO A 54 3.75 -2.02 4.75
CA PRO A 54 2.51 -2.79 4.70
C PRO A 54 1.40 -2.04 5.42
N SER A 55 0.22 -1.98 4.79
CA SER A 55 -0.97 -1.32 5.31
C SER A 55 -2.02 -2.35 5.71
N ILE A 56 -2.80 -2.06 6.75
CA ILE A 56 -3.88 -2.94 7.22
C ILE A 56 -5.22 -2.21 7.26
N ALA A 57 -6.30 -2.90 6.91
CA ALA A 57 -7.67 -2.42 7.07
C ALA A 57 -8.56 -3.53 7.67
N VAL A 58 -9.54 -3.14 8.48
CA VAL A 58 -10.41 -4.05 9.23
C VAL A 58 -11.88 -3.72 8.95
N ASP A 59 -12.62 -4.66 8.35
CA ASP A 59 -14.07 -4.62 8.22
C ASP A 59 -14.70 -5.49 9.32
N THR A 60 -15.03 -4.88 10.45
CA THR A 60 -15.67 -5.59 11.56
C THR A 60 -17.07 -6.08 11.22
N ARG A 61 -17.83 -5.34 10.38
CA ARG A 61 -19.20 -5.68 9.99
C ARG A 61 -19.24 -6.94 9.14
N ARG A 62 -18.33 -7.06 8.18
CA ARG A 62 -18.26 -8.21 7.23
C ARG A 62 -17.23 -9.27 7.63
N ARG A 63 -16.49 -9.00 8.72
CA ARG A 63 -15.44 -9.85 9.30
C ARG A 63 -14.25 -10.06 8.36
N TRP A 64 -13.87 -9.03 7.60
CA TRP A 64 -12.69 -9.07 6.75
C TRP A 64 -11.51 -8.35 7.39
N LEU A 65 -10.32 -8.91 7.24
CA LEU A 65 -9.04 -8.24 7.41
C LEU A 65 -8.37 -8.14 6.05
N TYR A 66 -7.73 -7.01 5.78
CA TYR A 66 -6.97 -6.78 4.56
C TYR A 66 -5.58 -6.29 4.92
N ILE A 67 -4.56 -6.87 4.29
CA ILE A 67 -3.19 -6.38 4.34
C ILE A 67 -2.75 -6.11 2.90
N ALA A 68 -2.27 -4.91 2.64
CA ALA A 68 -1.61 -4.58 1.39
C ALA A 68 -0.11 -4.48 1.62
N TYR A 69 0.66 -5.07 0.70
CA TYR A 69 2.11 -5.02 0.70
C TYR A 69 2.61 -5.12 -0.75
N VAL A 70 3.90 -4.91 -0.96
CA VAL A 70 4.52 -5.09 -2.27
C VAL A 70 5.42 -6.32 -2.26
N ARG A 71 5.45 -7.06 -3.37
CA ARG A 71 6.43 -8.10 -3.64
C ARG A 71 7.28 -7.67 -4.83
N GLY A 72 8.57 -7.98 -4.82
CA GLY A 72 9.45 -7.61 -5.91
C GLY A 72 10.91 -7.69 -5.50
N GLY A 73 11.78 -7.98 -6.48
CA GLY A 73 13.20 -8.19 -6.28
C GLY A 73 14.06 -7.13 -6.96
N ARG A 74 15.28 -7.54 -7.32
CA ARG A 74 16.27 -6.69 -8.00
C ARG A 74 15.97 -6.45 -9.48
N ASP A 75 14.95 -7.11 -10.01
CA ASP A 75 14.45 -6.96 -11.39
C ASP A 75 13.57 -5.73 -11.59
N ALA A 76 13.38 -4.91 -10.55
CA ALA A 76 12.54 -3.70 -10.55
C ALA A 76 11.08 -3.95 -10.99
N ARG A 77 10.60 -5.18 -10.77
CA ARG A 77 9.18 -5.56 -10.94
C ARG A 77 8.58 -5.75 -9.56
N TRP A 78 7.97 -4.69 -9.05
CA TRP A 78 7.34 -4.70 -7.73
C TRP A 78 5.83 -4.65 -7.90
N ASP A 79 5.17 -5.77 -7.61
CA ASP A 79 3.72 -5.91 -7.66
C ASP A 79 3.09 -5.58 -6.32
N LEU A 80 1.86 -5.09 -6.36
CA LEU A 80 1.00 -5.00 -5.18
C LEU A 80 0.31 -6.32 -4.89
N VAL A 81 0.30 -6.71 -3.62
CA VAL A 81 -0.47 -7.84 -3.12
C VAL A 81 -1.46 -7.35 -2.08
N ILE A 82 -2.72 -7.75 -2.21
CA ILE A 82 -3.73 -7.66 -1.17
C ILE A 82 -3.97 -9.07 -0.61
N ALA A 83 -3.62 -9.28 0.65
CA ALA A 83 -4.01 -10.45 1.42
C ALA A 83 -5.32 -10.16 2.16
N ALA A 84 -6.34 -11.00 1.97
CA ALA A 84 -7.64 -10.90 2.64
C ALA A 84 -7.90 -12.12 3.52
N SER A 85 -8.42 -11.92 4.73
CA SER A 85 -8.78 -12.97 5.67
C SER A 85 -10.18 -12.78 6.23
N ARG A 86 -10.95 -13.87 6.31
CA ARG A 86 -12.31 -13.89 6.89
C ARG A 86 -12.42 -14.62 8.24
N ASN A 87 -11.33 -15.25 8.68
CA ASN A 87 -11.25 -16.08 9.88
C ASN A 87 -10.31 -15.49 10.93
N GLY A 88 -10.29 -14.16 11.03
CA GLY A 88 -9.50 -13.46 12.05
C GLY A 88 -7.99 -13.50 11.82
N GLY A 89 -7.56 -13.74 10.58
CA GLY A 89 -6.16 -13.81 10.18
C GLY A 89 -5.59 -15.22 10.14
N GLN A 90 -6.36 -16.28 10.42
CA GLN A 90 -5.81 -17.65 10.42
C GLN A 90 -5.36 -18.09 9.02
N THR A 91 -6.14 -17.74 7.98
CA THR A 91 -5.77 -17.99 6.58
C THR A 91 -6.02 -16.76 5.72
N TRP A 92 -5.29 -16.66 4.61
CA TRP A 92 -5.28 -15.49 3.73
C TRP A 92 -5.40 -15.90 2.25
N SER A 93 -6.40 -15.36 1.56
CA SER A 93 -6.45 -15.33 0.09
C SER A 93 -5.65 -14.13 -0.41
N ARG A 94 -4.96 -14.25 -1.54
CA ARG A 94 -4.09 -13.18 -2.07
C ARG A 94 -4.53 -12.80 -3.48
N THR A 95 -4.60 -11.51 -3.73
CA THR A 95 -4.88 -10.92 -5.05
C THR A 95 -3.71 -10.02 -5.43
N ARG A 96 -3.14 -10.24 -6.61
CA ARG A 96 -2.10 -9.37 -7.18
C ARG A 96 -2.75 -8.23 -7.98
N ILE A 97 -2.20 -7.04 -7.86
CA ILE A 97 -2.60 -5.84 -8.61
C ILE A 97 -1.38 -5.35 -9.37
N GLY A 98 -1.53 -5.17 -10.69
CA GLY A 98 -0.47 -4.66 -11.54
C GLY A 98 0.55 -5.69 -12.02
N ASP A 99 0.14 -6.93 -12.26
CA ASP A 99 0.92 -8.04 -12.87
C ASP A 99 1.22 -7.79 -14.38
N ASP A 100 1.52 -6.54 -14.74
CA ASP A 100 1.75 -6.11 -16.11
C ASP A 100 3.15 -6.54 -16.59
N PRO A 101 3.34 -6.88 -17.87
CA PRO A 101 4.64 -7.34 -18.40
C PRO A 101 5.74 -6.26 -18.42
N ALA A 102 5.38 -4.98 -18.26
CA ALA A 102 6.34 -3.86 -18.22
C ALA A 102 7.03 -3.76 -16.85
N CYS A 103 8.30 -3.32 -16.82
CA CYS A 103 8.97 -3.02 -15.57
C CYS A 103 8.22 -1.91 -14.82
N ALA A 104 7.76 -2.24 -13.61
CA ALA A 104 6.83 -1.43 -12.84
C ALA A 104 7.23 -1.51 -11.38
N ILE A 105 7.45 -0.36 -10.76
CA ILE A 105 7.67 -0.25 -9.33
C ILE A 105 6.39 0.30 -8.71
N HIS A 106 5.74 -0.50 -7.87
CA HIS A 106 4.70 -0.05 -6.95
C HIS A 106 5.27 0.14 -5.56
N MET A 107 4.91 1.24 -4.90
CA MET A 107 5.47 1.61 -3.60
C MET A 107 4.42 2.20 -2.66
N VAL A 108 4.64 1.98 -1.37
CA VAL A 108 3.92 2.56 -0.22
C VAL A 108 2.41 2.37 -0.36
N PRO A 109 1.90 1.13 -0.36
CA PRO A 109 0.47 0.88 -0.46
C PRO A 109 -0.29 1.45 0.73
N ASN A 110 -1.40 2.13 0.45
CA ASN A 110 -2.31 2.68 1.44
C ASN A 110 -3.70 2.09 1.26
N LEU A 111 -4.31 1.61 2.34
CA LEU A 111 -5.67 1.08 2.33
C LEU A 111 -6.65 2.02 3.06
N ALA A 112 -7.85 2.16 2.50
CA ALA A 112 -8.99 2.69 3.22
C ALA A 112 -10.24 1.87 2.94
N LEU A 113 -10.88 1.39 4.02
CA LEU A 113 -12.15 0.68 3.93
C LEU A 113 -13.30 1.69 3.93
N ASP A 114 -14.21 1.56 2.98
CA ASP A 114 -15.55 2.13 3.09
C ASP A 114 -16.42 1.18 3.94
N PRO A 115 -16.73 1.53 5.22
CA PRO A 115 -17.43 0.62 6.11
C PRO A 115 -18.92 0.45 5.73
N THR A 116 -19.48 1.38 4.95
CA THR A 116 -20.86 1.33 4.47
C THR A 116 -20.99 0.29 3.37
N THR A 117 -20.17 0.36 2.32
CA THR A 117 -20.27 -0.56 1.17
C THR A 117 -19.42 -1.81 1.31
N GLY A 118 -18.38 -1.79 2.16
CA GLY A 118 -17.35 -2.82 2.24
C GLY A 118 -16.32 -2.76 1.11
N LYS A 119 -16.36 -1.70 0.28
CA LYS A 119 -15.34 -1.47 -0.75
C LYS A 119 -14.02 -1.08 -0.10
N LEU A 120 -12.94 -1.63 -0.62
CA LEU A 120 -11.58 -1.35 -0.18
C LEU A 120 -10.92 -0.45 -1.23
N HIS A 121 -10.51 0.75 -0.83
CA HIS A 121 -9.74 1.66 -1.65
C HIS A 121 -8.26 1.45 -1.41
N LEU A 122 -7.47 1.42 -2.48
CA LEU A 122 -6.02 1.27 -2.45
C LEU A 122 -5.38 2.43 -3.23
N ALA A 123 -4.32 3.04 -2.69
CA ALA A 123 -3.47 3.97 -3.42
C ALA A 123 -1.98 3.65 -3.22
N TRP A 124 -1.16 4.00 -4.20
CA TRP A 124 0.27 3.70 -4.23
C TRP A 124 1.01 4.62 -5.19
N TYR A 125 2.34 4.73 -5.06
CA TYR A 125 3.18 5.30 -6.11
C TYR A 125 3.42 4.27 -7.21
N ASP A 126 3.29 4.69 -8.46
CA ASP A 126 3.26 3.81 -9.63
C ASP A 126 4.17 4.37 -10.74
N SER A 127 5.09 3.53 -11.23
CA SER A 127 6.02 3.89 -12.31
C SER A 127 5.69 3.26 -13.68
N ARG A 128 4.47 2.73 -13.87
CA ARG A 128 4.11 2.00 -15.10
C ARG A 128 3.96 2.89 -16.33
N GLY A 129 3.63 4.16 -16.11
CA GLY A 129 3.42 5.13 -17.19
C GLY A 129 4.72 5.78 -17.66
N PRO A 130 4.65 6.60 -18.73
CA PRO A 130 5.77 7.48 -19.11
C PRO A 130 6.15 8.46 -17.98
N GLU A 131 5.20 8.71 -17.09
CA GLU A 131 5.36 9.53 -15.90
C GLU A 131 4.92 8.73 -14.67
N ALA A 132 5.64 8.92 -13.56
CA ALA A 132 5.21 8.40 -12.29
C ALA A 132 3.94 9.11 -11.78
N ARG A 133 3.12 8.36 -11.06
CA ARG A 133 1.80 8.80 -10.58
C ARG A 133 1.46 8.24 -9.21
N PHE A 134 0.55 8.90 -8.53
CA PHE A 134 -0.15 8.37 -7.38
C PHE A 134 -1.41 7.66 -7.88
N ALA A 135 -1.37 6.33 -7.93
CA ALA A 135 -2.41 5.51 -8.54
C ALA A 135 -3.50 5.12 -7.55
N HIS A 136 -4.67 4.72 -8.08
CA HIS A 136 -5.83 4.29 -7.30
C HIS A 136 -6.48 3.02 -7.85
N ALA A 137 -6.96 2.18 -6.94
CA ALA A 137 -7.84 1.06 -7.24
C ALA A 137 -8.95 0.93 -6.19
N VAL A 138 -10.01 0.26 -6.58
CA VAL A 138 -11.10 -0.14 -5.68
C VAL A 138 -11.34 -1.63 -5.82
N CYS A 139 -11.42 -2.31 -4.69
CA CYS A 139 -11.75 -3.72 -4.60
C CYS A 139 -13.10 -3.92 -3.91
N GLY A 140 -13.83 -4.94 -4.33
CA GLY A 140 -14.99 -5.43 -3.59
C GLY A 140 -14.60 -6.14 -2.29
N PRO A 141 -15.57 -6.47 -1.42
CA PRO A 141 -15.31 -7.26 -0.21
C PRO A 141 -14.55 -8.56 -0.50
N GLY A 142 -13.57 -8.89 0.34
CA GLY A 142 -12.66 -10.03 0.16
C GLY A 142 -11.56 -9.81 -0.87
N ALA A 143 -11.50 -8.63 -1.52
CA ALA A 143 -10.50 -8.26 -2.52
C ALA A 143 -10.38 -9.25 -3.70
N THR A 144 -11.45 -9.99 -4.02
CA THR A 144 -11.46 -10.97 -5.12
C THR A 144 -11.59 -10.33 -6.51
N ARG A 145 -12.12 -9.10 -6.57
CA ARG A 145 -12.22 -8.29 -7.78
C ARG A 145 -11.79 -6.87 -7.46
N CYS A 146 -10.80 -6.38 -8.21
CA CYS A 146 -10.24 -5.05 -8.07
C CYS A 146 -10.25 -4.35 -9.43
N THR A 147 -10.58 -3.07 -9.43
CA THR A 147 -10.59 -2.21 -10.61
C THR A 147 -9.59 -1.09 -10.39
N GLN A 148 -8.57 -1.00 -11.25
CA GLN A 148 -7.64 0.14 -11.26
C GLN A 148 -8.33 1.33 -11.93
N LEU A 149 -8.38 2.47 -11.23
CA LEU A 149 -9.10 3.67 -11.68
C LEU A 149 -8.18 4.73 -12.31
N GLY A 150 -6.86 4.57 -12.21
CA GLY A 150 -5.87 5.46 -12.83
C GLY A 150 -5.09 6.30 -11.82
N ARG A 151 -4.83 7.57 -12.13
CA ARG A 151 -4.07 8.52 -11.31
C ARG A 151 -4.99 9.39 -10.44
N ILE A 152 -4.57 9.68 -9.21
CA ILE A 152 -5.20 10.64 -8.28
C ILE A 152 -4.65 12.05 -8.55
N ASN A 153 -3.36 12.15 -8.89
CA ASN A 153 -2.69 13.41 -9.14
C ASN A 153 -2.90 13.90 -10.58
N ASP A 154 -3.18 15.19 -10.74
CA ASP A 154 -3.34 15.83 -12.05
C ASP A 154 -2.00 16.33 -12.63
N ILE A 155 -1.04 16.64 -11.76
CA ILE A 155 0.31 17.04 -12.14
C ILE A 155 1.20 15.79 -12.10
N PRO A 156 1.99 15.48 -13.14
CA PRO A 156 2.94 14.37 -13.11
C PRO A 156 4.00 14.52 -12.02
N PHE A 157 4.60 13.40 -11.60
CA PHE A 157 5.75 13.45 -10.70
C PHE A 157 6.97 13.94 -11.48
N ALA A 158 7.63 14.99 -11.00
CA ALA A 158 8.85 15.49 -11.63
C ALA A 158 10.04 14.54 -11.45
N ALA A 159 9.98 13.67 -10.43
CA ALA A 159 10.89 12.57 -10.22
C ALA A 159 10.19 11.47 -9.41
N LEU A 160 10.58 10.22 -9.64
CA LEU A 160 10.29 9.10 -8.76
C LEU A 160 11.62 8.47 -8.41
N SER A 161 12.07 8.70 -7.17
CA SER A 161 13.34 8.16 -6.69
C SER A 161 13.13 7.29 -5.46
N THR A 162 13.89 6.20 -5.41
CA THR A 162 14.07 5.37 -4.21
C THR A 162 15.18 5.91 -3.30
N THR A 163 15.87 6.99 -3.72
CA THR A 163 16.83 7.71 -2.86
C THR A 163 16.11 8.51 -1.78
N ARG A 164 16.69 8.51 -0.57
CA ARG A 164 16.21 9.30 0.58
C ARG A 164 17.00 10.61 0.69
N ASP A 165 17.00 11.42 -0.36
CA ASP A 165 17.54 12.77 -0.41
C ASP A 165 16.40 13.81 -0.48
N GLY A 166 16.51 14.89 0.30
CA GLY A 166 15.35 15.71 0.69
C GLY A 166 14.49 16.28 -0.45
N ALA A 167 15.10 16.72 -1.54
CA ALA A 167 14.39 17.45 -2.61
C ALA A 167 13.62 16.54 -3.59
N ARG A 168 14.05 15.28 -3.73
CA ARG A 168 13.52 14.30 -4.70
C ARG A 168 12.82 13.12 -4.03
N SER A 169 12.93 13.02 -2.71
CA SER A 169 12.30 11.94 -1.96
C SER A 169 10.78 12.04 -2.09
N ILE A 170 10.18 10.92 -2.48
CA ILE A 170 8.73 10.73 -2.47
C ILE A 170 8.18 10.54 -1.04
N GLY A 171 9.05 10.41 -0.04
CA GLY A 171 8.64 10.19 1.36
C GLY A 171 7.80 8.92 1.56
N ASP A 172 7.33 8.75 2.79
CA ASP A 172 6.35 7.75 3.21
C ASP A 172 5.08 8.40 3.80
N HIS A 173 4.96 9.73 3.67
CA HIS A 173 3.82 10.50 4.14
C HIS A 173 2.65 10.36 3.15
N GLN A 174 1.88 9.30 3.33
CA GLN A 174 0.66 9.05 2.59
C GLN A 174 -0.45 8.60 3.54
N ALA A 175 -1.68 8.89 3.14
CA ALA A 175 -2.85 8.34 3.79
C ALA A 175 -4.03 8.29 2.81
N LEU A 176 -4.81 7.22 2.92
CA LEU A 176 -6.20 7.20 2.48
C LEU A 176 -7.10 7.16 3.70
N VAL A 177 -8.11 8.03 3.75
CA VAL A 177 -9.03 8.10 4.88
C VAL A 177 -10.46 8.23 4.36
N VAL A 178 -11.35 7.36 4.84
CA VAL A 178 -12.79 7.47 4.58
C VAL A 178 -13.44 8.22 5.74
N ASP A 179 -14.01 9.40 5.45
CA ASP A 179 -15.02 10.04 6.30
C ASP A 179 -16.38 9.42 5.96
N ASP A 180 -16.79 8.43 6.75
CA ASP A 180 -18.05 7.72 6.54
C ASP A 180 -19.27 8.63 6.75
N LYS A 181 -19.20 9.58 7.69
CA LYS A 181 -20.32 10.51 7.97
C LYS A 181 -20.58 11.42 6.78
N ARG A 182 -19.52 11.93 6.15
CA ARG A 182 -19.63 12.81 4.97
C ARG A 182 -19.60 12.07 3.64
N ARG A 183 -19.52 10.73 3.67
CA ARG A 183 -19.32 9.87 2.50
C ARG A 183 -18.23 10.42 1.58
N THR A 184 -17.04 10.64 2.13
CA THR A 184 -15.93 11.27 1.41
C THR A 184 -14.65 10.47 1.61
N LEU A 185 -13.96 10.14 0.53
CA LEU A 185 -12.60 9.60 0.57
C LEU A 185 -11.60 10.75 0.43
N HIS A 186 -10.66 10.81 1.35
CA HIS A 186 -9.53 11.72 1.34
C HIS A 186 -8.26 10.96 0.99
N ALA A 187 -7.42 11.59 0.18
CA ALA A 187 -6.08 11.13 -0.15
C ALA A 187 -5.08 12.24 0.16
N VAL A 188 -4.00 11.89 0.87
CA VAL A 188 -2.86 12.77 1.11
C VAL A 188 -1.61 12.04 0.63
N TRP A 189 -0.72 12.71 -0.09
CA TRP A 189 0.53 12.13 -0.55
C TRP A 189 1.62 13.19 -0.70
N THR A 190 2.87 12.75 -0.64
CA THR A 190 4.02 13.57 -1.02
C THR A 190 4.32 13.38 -2.51
N GLN A 191 4.66 14.46 -3.20
CA GLN A 191 5.00 14.42 -4.63
C GLN A 191 6.12 15.42 -4.94
N PRO A 192 7.19 14.97 -5.62
CA PRO A 192 8.18 15.86 -6.23
C PRO A 192 7.57 16.63 -7.41
N VAL A 193 7.71 17.95 -7.39
CA VAL A 193 7.26 18.85 -8.46
C VAL A 193 8.40 19.78 -8.90
N ALA A 194 8.43 20.09 -10.19
CA ALA A 194 9.38 21.03 -10.76
C ALA A 194 8.88 22.47 -10.60
N GLY A 195 9.77 23.35 -10.14
CA GLY A 195 9.57 24.80 -10.15
C GLY A 195 9.81 25.41 -11.54
N PRO A 196 9.49 26.71 -11.72
CA PRO A 196 9.71 27.42 -12.99
C PRO A 196 11.17 27.45 -13.45
N ASP A 197 12.11 27.36 -12.51
CA ASP A 197 13.56 27.31 -12.72
C ASP A 197 14.09 25.88 -12.94
N GLY A 198 13.21 24.87 -12.95
CA GLY A 198 13.58 23.46 -13.04
C GLY A 198 13.98 22.82 -11.71
N THR A 199 14.01 23.56 -10.61
CA THR A 199 14.33 23.02 -9.28
C THR A 199 13.23 22.08 -8.81
N ILE A 200 13.59 20.85 -8.42
CA ILE A 200 12.64 19.86 -7.91
C ILE A 200 12.46 20.06 -6.40
N THR A 201 11.22 20.15 -5.95
CA THR A 201 10.87 20.19 -4.52
C THR A 201 9.76 19.19 -4.22
N SER A 202 9.85 18.48 -3.10
CA SER A 202 8.77 17.62 -2.61
C SER A 202 7.74 18.42 -1.82
N ARG A 203 6.46 18.24 -2.16
CA ARG A 203 5.32 18.90 -1.49
C ARG A 203 4.26 17.87 -1.10
N ILE A 204 3.46 18.21 -0.10
CA ILE A 204 2.29 17.42 0.31
C ILE A 204 1.07 17.93 -0.46
N PHE A 205 0.33 17.00 -1.06
CA PHE A 205 -0.90 17.26 -1.78
C PHE A 205 -2.08 16.58 -1.09
N HIS A 206 -3.27 17.10 -1.35
CA HIS A 206 -4.53 16.56 -0.88
C HIS A 206 -5.55 16.49 -2.02
N ALA A 207 -6.28 15.38 -2.11
CA ALA A 207 -7.44 15.23 -2.96
C ALA A 207 -8.59 14.60 -2.18
N ARG A 208 -9.81 14.82 -2.67
CA ARG A 208 -11.00 14.17 -2.11
C ARG A 208 -12.03 13.86 -3.19
N THR A 209 -12.81 12.83 -2.95
CA THR A 209 -13.97 12.50 -3.78
C THR A 209 -15.15 12.03 -2.94
N LYS A 210 -16.36 12.22 -3.46
CA LYS A 210 -17.57 11.68 -2.84
C LYS A 210 -17.67 10.18 -3.09
N LEU A 211 -17.93 9.45 -2.02
CA LEU A 211 -18.27 8.04 -2.08
C LEU A 211 -19.75 7.91 -2.42
N ARG A 212 -20.06 6.94 -3.29
CA ARG A 212 -21.43 6.56 -3.61
C ARG A 212 -22.01 5.66 -2.52
#